data_AF-A0A1M7FRN0-F1
#
_entry.id   AF-A0A1M7FRN0-F1
#
_cell.length_a   1.000
_cell.length_b   1.000
_cell.length_c   1.000
_cell.angle_alpha   90.00
_cell.angle_beta   90.00
_cell.angle_gamma   90.00
#
_symmetry.space_group_name_H-M   'P 1'
#
loop_
_entity.id
_entity.type
_entity.pdbx_description
1 polymer ?
#
loop_
_entity_poly.entity_id
_entity_poly.type
_entity_poly.pdbx_seq_one_letter_code
_entity_poly.pdbx_strand_id
1 'polypeptide(L)'
;MPNNPRRRIAAALLALAAFSPCGAVAETPDYAAMMAEAAWDWQPGDPIFLNGINALDELIRQAEGGDWGSVGILRPSSGDPRVVFADEEAGITELILYEITDRRAPSEYAVYRIGGTSGNGLGLLTNYSLFSAYGSGLDRLMLFGNGAFYNAELVFEAALSEGHVLGTPRKLAGLTTMEGPLAQALLAEWQAHPYCVAALSAGECWEELREIAVITPGTLLASGRLEQVYP
;
A
#
# COMPACT_ATOMS: atom_id res chain seq x y z
N MET A 1 20.79 62.16 68.97
CA MET A 1 21.70 62.64 67.92
C MET A 1 23.03 61.89 68.06
N PRO A 2 23.75 61.49 67.00
CA PRO A 2 23.55 60.28 66.19
C PRO A 2 24.76 59.31 66.12
N ASN A 3 24.49 58.10 65.59
CA ASN A 3 25.34 57.15 64.83
C ASN A 3 26.70 56.63 65.35
N ASN A 4 26.82 55.30 65.56
CA ASN A 4 27.50 54.38 64.63
C ASN A 4 27.38 52.88 65.05
N PRO A 5 27.65 51.92 64.13
CA PRO A 5 27.01 50.61 64.10
C PRO A 5 27.99 49.43 64.29
N ARG A 6 27.44 48.22 64.15
CA ARG A 6 28.04 46.88 64.04
C ARG A 6 27.96 46.03 65.30
N ARG A 7 27.03 45.08 65.29
CA ARG A 7 27.33 43.67 65.58
C ARG A 7 26.28 42.76 64.95
N ARG A 8 26.79 41.65 64.43
CA ARG A 8 26.19 40.63 63.57
C ARG A 8 25.16 39.80 64.33
N ILE A 9 24.04 39.47 63.71
CA ILE A 9 23.39 38.16 63.90
C ILE A 9 22.94 37.66 62.52
N ALA A 10 23.38 36.44 62.22
CA ALA A 10 23.04 35.69 61.04
C ALA A 10 21.57 35.26 61.08
N ALA A 11 20.87 35.39 59.95
CA ALA A 11 19.70 34.59 59.66
C ALA A 11 19.97 33.90 58.32
N ALA A 12 20.22 32.60 58.41
CA ALA A 12 20.44 31.73 57.27
C ALA A 12 19.15 31.55 56.47
N LEU A 13 19.33 31.42 55.16
CA LEU A 13 18.33 31.12 54.16
C LEU A 13 17.47 29.90 54.52
N LEU A 14 16.16 30.01 54.30
CA LEU A 14 15.34 28.91 53.78
C LEU A 14 14.56 29.43 52.58
N ALA A 15 15.13 29.27 51.38
CA ALA A 15 14.39 29.35 50.15
C ALA A 15 13.99 27.92 49.79
N LEU A 16 12.70 27.59 49.94
CA LEU A 16 12.15 26.39 49.33
C LEU A 16 12.17 26.58 47.81
N ALA A 17 13.10 25.91 47.14
CA ALA A 17 12.99 25.67 45.71
C ALA A 17 11.83 24.69 45.49
N ALA A 18 10.70 25.19 45.02
CA ALA A 18 9.64 24.36 44.49
C ALA A 18 10.17 23.69 43.20
N PHE A 19 10.59 22.43 43.31
CA PHE A 19 10.70 21.57 42.15
C PHE A 19 9.28 21.35 41.62
N SER A 20 8.88 22.10 40.61
CA SER A 20 7.79 21.69 39.73
C SER A 20 8.25 20.41 39.03
N PRO A 21 7.62 19.24 39.28
CA PRO A 21 7.80 18.13 38.39
C PRO A 21 7.15 18.55 37.07
N CYS A 22 7.98 18.86 36.09
CA CYS A 22 7.57 18.88 34.70
C CYS A 22 7.21 17.43 34.37
N GLY A 23 5.99 17.03 34.72
CA GLY A 23 5.41 15.76 34.34
C GLY A 23 5.21 15.81 32.84
N ALA A 24 6.19 15.33 32.09
CA ALA A 24 5.93 14.82 30.75
C ALA A 24 4.93 13.68 30.94
N VAL A 25 3.66 13.96 30.66
CA VAL A 25 2.65 12.92 30.49
C VAL A 25 3.09 12.18 29.24
N ALA A 26 3.76 11.03 29.41
CA ALA A 26 3.88 10.08 28.33
C ALA A 26 2.46 9.64 28.01
N GLU A 27 1.92 10.09 26.88
CA GLU A 27 0.71 9.49 26.31
C GLU A 27 1.00 8.00 26.17
N THR A 28 0.32 7.20 27.00
CA THR A 28 0.32 5.75 26.81
C THR A 28 -0.50 5.53 25.55
N PRO A 29 0.06 4.89 24.50
CA PRO A 29 -0.71 4.59 23.31
C PRO A 29 -1.97 3.84 23.73
N ASP A 30 -3.13 4.27 23.26
CA ASP A 30 -4.36 3.52 23.46
C ASP A 30 -4.30 2.27 22.57
N TYR A 31 -3.64 1.24 23.10
CA TYR A 31 -3.50 -0.04 22.43
C TYR A 31 -4.86 -0.66 22.08
N ALA A 32 -5.94 -0.35 22.83
CA ALA A 32 -7.27 -0.86 22.49
C ALA A 32 -7.85 -0.16 21.25
N ALA A 33 -7.62 1.14 21.10
CA ALA A 33 -7.98 1.89 19.89
C ALA A 33 -7.09 1.51 18.69
N MET A 34 -5.78 1.30 18.90
CA MET A 34 -4.86 0.85 17.85
C MET A 34 -5.22 -0.55 17.32
N MET A 35 -5.75 -1.43 18.17
CA MET A 35 -6.19 -2.78 17.79
C MET A 35 -7.63 -2.82 17.25
N ALA A 36 -8.38 -1.72 17.29
CA ALA A 36 -9.77 -1.68 16.82
C ALA A 36 -9.89 -1.82 15.29
N GLU A 37 -8.88 -1.36 14.53
CA GLU A 37 -8.80 -1.59 13.08
C GLU A 37 -8.33 -3.01 12.72
N ALA A 38 -7.78 -3.77 13.66
CA ALA A 38 -7.54 -5.21 13.52
C ALA A 38 -8.77 -6.06 13.94
N ALA A 39 -9.88 -5.42 14.33
CA ALA A 39 -11.04 -6.07 14.94
C ALA A 39 -12.21 -6.35 13.98
N TRP A 40 -12.11 -6.01 12.70
CA TRP A 40 -13.10 -6.44 11.69
C TRP A 40 -12.76 -7.84 11.15
N ASP A 41 -13.75 -8.55 10.62
CA ASP A 41 -13.63 -9.96 10.19
C ASP A 41 -12.81 -10.11 8.89
N TRP A 42 -11.53 -9.71 8.92
CA TRP A 42 -10.61 -9.96 7.82
C TRP A 42 -10.17 -11.43 7.82
N GLN A 43 -9.84 -11.94 6.64
CA GLN A 43 -9.33 -13.28 6.44
C GLN A 43 -7.98 -13.25 5.71
N PRO A 44 -7.09 -14.22 5.96
CA PRO A 44 -5.89 -14.41 5.17
C PRO A 44 -6.21 -14.51 3.67
N GLY A 45 -5.56 -13.67 2.87
CA GLY A 45 -5.79 -13.58 1.43
C GLY A 45 -6.82 -12.54 0.99
N ASP A 46 -7.53 -11.88 1.90
CA ASP A 46 -8.44 -10.78 1.54
C ASP A 46 -7.67 -9.64 0.85
N PRO A 47 -8.07 -9.20 -0.36
CA PRO A 47 -7.46 -8.04 -1.00
C PRO A 47 -7.90 -6.73 -0.33
N ILE A 48 -6.93 -5.91 0.07
CA ILE A 48 -7.13 -4.55 0.56
C ILE A 48 -6.82 -3.56 -0.57
N PHE A 49 -7.80 -2.76 -0.94
CA PHE A 49 -7.70 -1.69 -1.94
C PHE A 49 -7.41 -0.37 -1.26
N LEU A 50 -6.52 0.42 -1.85
CA LEU A 50 -6.03 1.65 -1.25
C LEU A 50 -5.45 2.61 -2.30
N ASN A 51 -5.29 3.87 -1.91
CA ASN A 51 -4.74 4.92 -2.76
C ASN A 51 -3.39 5.44 -2.24
N GLY A 52 -2.61 6.05 -3.12
CA GLY A 52 -1.38 6.76 -2.77
C GLY A 52 -0.24 5.85 -2.29
N ILE A 53 -0.18 4.62 -2.80
CA ILE A 53 0.95 3.70 -2.56
C ILE A 53 2.09 3.97 -3.53
N ASN A 54 1.79 4.13 -4.80
CA ASN A 54 2.76 4.39 -5.85
C ASN A 54 2.16 5.20 -6.99
N ALA A 55 3.01 5.98 -7.66
CA ALA A 55 2.60 6.98 -8.64
C ALA A 55 1.97 6.34 -9.89
N LEU A 56 2.48 5.18 -10.33
CA LEU A 56 1.96 4.48 -11.50
C LEU A 56 0.53 3.97 -11.27
N ASP A 57 0.26 3.39 -10.11
CA ASP A 57 -1.07 2.93 -9.68
C ASP A 57 -2.09 4.09 -9.65
N GLU A 58 -1.67 5.28 -9.22
CA GLU A 58 -2.53 6.47 -9.27
C GLU A 58 -2.84 6.93 -10.70
N LEU A 59 -1.90 6.78 -11.63
CA LEU A 59 -2.16 7.05 -13.05
C LEU A 59 -3.13 6.02 -13.64
N ILE A 60 -3.04 4.75 -13.23
CA ILE A 60 -4.00 3.71 -13.61
C ILE A 60 -5.39 4.06 -13.09
N ARG A 61 -5.53 4.41 -11.81
CA ARG A 61 -6.79 4.84 -11.19
C ARG A 61 -7.45 5.96 -11.98
N GLN A 62 -6.66 6.99 -12.32
CA GLN A 62 -7.13 8.15 -13.07
C GLN A 62 -7.55 7.76 -14.49
N ALA A 63 -6.77 6.92 -15.17
CA ALA A 63 -7.06 6.46 -16.52
C ALA A 63 -8.34 5.61 -16.60
N GLU A 64 -8.59 4.77 -15.58
CA GLU A 64 -9.81 3.96 -15.53
C GLU A 64 -11.03 4.70 -14.96
N GLY A 65 -10.83 5.89 -14.37
CA GLY A 65 -11.88 6.62 -13.64
C GLY A 65 -12.36 5.87 -12.39
N GLY A 66 -11.46 5.11 -11.76
CA GLY A 66 -11.76 4.22 -10.64
C GLY A 66 -11.56 4.87 -9.26
N ASP A 67 -12.07 4.19 -8.24
CA ASP A 67 -11.98 4.62 -6.84
C ASP A 67 -10.65 4.24 -6.18
N TRP A 68 -9.96 3.22 -6.71
CA TRP A 68 -8.80 2.58 -6.11
C TRP A 68 -7.61 2.52 -7.08
N GLY A 69 -6.43 2.90 -6.61
CA GLY A 69 -5.21 2.88 -7.42
C GLY A 69 -4.38 1.63 -7.17
N SER A 70 -4.37 1.15 -5.94
CA SER A 70 -3.52 0.04 -5.52
C SER A 70 -4.31 -1.04 -4.81
N VAL A 71 -3.70 -2.22 -4.70
CA VAL A 71 -4.27 -3.36 -4.01
C VAL A 71 -3.15 -4.23 -3.40
N GLY A 72 -3.32 -4.64 -2.16
CA GLY A 72 -2.44 -5.57 -1.46
C GLY A 72 -3.18 -6.81 -0.97
N ILE A 73 -2.42 -7.78 -0.47
CA ILE A 73 -2.94 -9.05 0.06
C ILE A 73 -2.75 -9.09 1.57
N LEU A 74 -3.84 -9.23 2.32
CA LEU A 74 -3.76 -9.41 3.76
C LEU A 74 -3.19 -10.77 4.12
N ARG A 75 -2.37 -10.80 5.17
CA ARG A 75 -1.84 -12.03 5.75
C ARG A 75 -1.78 -12.01 7.27
N PRO A 76 -1.89 -13.18 7.91
CA PRO A 76 -1.68 -13.32 9.35
C PRO A 76 -0.18 -13.20 9.69
N SER A 77 0.13 -12.62 10.84
CA SER A 77 1.47 -12.51 11.44
C SER A 77 1.41 -12.76 12.95
N SER A 78 2.55 -12.91 13.64
CA SER A 78 2.61 -13.16 15.09
C SER A 78 2.24 -11.96 15.98
N GLY A 79 1.67 -10.92 15.40
CA GLY A 79 1.21 -9.69 16.05
C GLY A 79 0.02 -9.18 15.26
N ASP A 80 0.20 -8.08 14.54
CA ASP A 80 -0.83 -7.54 13.65
C ASP A 80 -0.80 -8.14 12.25
N PRO A 81 -1.95 -8.11 11.55
CA PRO A 81 -2.01 -8.50 10.14
C PRO A 81 -1.04 -7.65 9.34
N ARG A 82 -0.50 -8.23 8.26
CA ARG A 82 0.34 -7.50 7.32
C ARG A 82 -0.30 -7.45 5.95
N VAL A 83 0.01 -6.40 5.22
CA VAL A 83 -0.36 -6.26 3.81
C VAL A 83 0.88 -6.52 2.98
N VAL A 84 0.82 -7.49 2.08
CA VAL A 84 1.85 -7.71 1.05
C VAL A 84 1.45 -6.91 -0.18
N PHE A 85 2.34 -6.08 -0.70
CA PHE A 85 2.08 -5.16 -1.82
C PHE A 85 3.38 -4.85 -2.58
N ALA A 86 3.25 -4.22 -3.74
CA ALA A 86 4.35 -3.72 -4.55
C ALA A 86 4.70 -2.27 -4.17
N ASP A 87 5.85 -2.09 -3.54
CA ASP A 87 6.45 -0.81 -3.16
C ASP A 87 7.39 -0.27 -4.25
N GLU A 88 7.53 1.07 -4.34
CA GLU A 88 8.37 1.71 -5.36
C GLU A 88 9.86 1.42 -5.23
N GLU A 89 10.35 1.29 -4.01
CA GLU A 89 11.77 1.13 -3.69
C GLU A 89 12.13 -0.33 -3.37
N ALA A 90 11.28 -0.98 -2.58
CA ALA A 90 11.53 -2.33 -2.06
C ALA A 90 10.99 -3.46 -2.96
N GLY A 91 10.18 -3.15 -3.98
CA GLY A 91 9.46 -4.15 -4.76
C GLY A 91 8.38 -4.84 -3.92
N ILE A 92 8.22 -6.14 -4.04
CA ILE A 92 7.22 -6.88 -3.26
C ILE A 92 7.68 -7.04 -1.82
N THR A 93 7.01 -6.30 -0.93
CA THR A 93 7.32 -6.18 0.48
C THR A 93 6.04 -6.25 1.31
N GLU A 94 6.16 -6.01 2.62
CA GLU A 94 5.02 -5.96 3.52
C GLU A 94 5.14 -4.85 4.57
N LEU A 95 3.99 -4.32 4.97
CA LEU A 95 3.85 -3.43 6.11
C LEU A 95 2.81 -3.98 7.09
N ILE A 96 2.91 -3.54 8.34
CA ILE A 96 1.87 -3.84 9.32
C ILE A 96 0.59 -3.09 8.92
N LEU A 97 -0.56 -3.76 8.98
CA LEU A 97 -1.85 -3.19 8.56
C LEU A 97 -2.11 -1.84 9.22
N TYR A 98 -1.88 -1.76 10.53
CA TYR A 98 -2.01 -0.51 11.29
C TYR A 98 -1.17 0.64 10.72
N GLU A 99 0.06 0.39 10.26
CA GLU A 99 0.89 1.45 9.66
C GLU A 99 0.31 1.98 8.34
N ILE A 100 -0.41 1.13 7.62
CA ILE A 100 -1.12 1.52 6.40
C ILE A 100 -2.41 2.28 6.72
N THR A 101 -3.16 1.88 7.75
CA THR A 101 -4.51 2.40 8.04
C THR A 101 -4.55 3.56 9.03
N ASP A 102 -3.63 3.66 9.99
CA ASP A 102 -3.64 4.65 11.09
C ASP A 102 -3.67 6.12 10.60
N ARG A 103 -3.08 6.38 9.43
CA ARG A 103 -3.01 7.72 8.85
C ARG A 103 -4.05 7.96 7.76
N ARG A 104 -5.02 7.06 7.64
CA ARG A 104 -6.04 7.08 6.59
C ARG A 104 -7.42 7.21 7.21
N ALA A 105 -8.27 8.00 6.57
CA ALA A 105 -9.69 7.91 6.85
C ALA A 105 -10.21 6.54 6.40
N PRO A 106 -11.27 5.99 7.04
CA PRO A 106 -11.86 4.72 6.62
C PRO A 106 -12.20 4.66 5.13
N SER A 107 -12.66 5.78 4.55
CA SER A 107 -12.97 5.89 3.12
C SER A 107 -11.76 5.81 2.17
N GLU A 108 -10.54 5.75 2.68
CA GLU A 108 -9.30 5.73 1.89
C GLU A 108 -8.73 4.31 1.72
N TYR A 109 -9.42 3.29 2.24
CA TYR A 109 -9.18 1.89 1.92
C TYR A 109 -10.49 1.10 1.96
N ALA A 110 -10.52 -0.04 1.30
CA ALA A 110 -11.63 -0.98 1.42
C ALA A 110 -11.10 -2.39 1.29
N VAL A 111 -11.76 -3.35 1.93
CA VAL A 111 -11.33 -4.74 1.88
C VAL A 111 -12.41 -5.61 1.29
N TYR A 112 -11.96 -6.50 0.42
CA TYR A 112 -12.78 -7.42 -0.31
C TYR A 112 -12.38 -8.86 0.00
N ARG A 113 -13.31 -9.78 -0.28
CA ARG A 113 -13.10 -11.21 -0.17
C ARG A 113 -13.45 -11.87 -1.49
N ILE A 114 -12.60 -12.81 -1.91
CA ILE A 114 -12.88 -13.62 -3.09
C ILE A 114 -13.92 -14.68 -2.74
N GLY A 115 -15.05 -14.68 -3.44
CA GLY A 115 -16.10 -15.67 -3.27
C GLY A 115 -15.60 -17.10 -3.47
N GLY A 116 -15.93 -17.97 -2.51
CA GLY A 116 -15.56 -19.40 -2.53
C GLY A 116 -14.17 -19.71 -1.97
N THR A 117 -13.46 -18.74 -1.39
CA THR A 117 -12.22 -18.97 -0.64
C THR A 117 -12.52 -19.24 0.83
N SER A 118 -11.67 -20.04 1.50
CA SER A 118 -11.73 -20.27 2.94
C SER A 118 -10.53 -19.62 3.63
N GLY A 119 -10.75 -18.74 4.61
CA GLY A 119 -9.69 -18.08 5.39
C GLY A 119 -8.93 -18.98 6.38
N ASN A 120 -8.90 -20.30 6.19
CA ASN A 120 -8.20 -21.20 7.10
C ASN A 120 -6.69 -21.23 6.79
N GLY A 121 -5.86 -21.14 7.83
CA GLY A 121 -4.40 -21.20 7.71
C GLY A 121 -3.80 -19.90 7.20
N LEU A 122 -2.74 -19.98 6.39
CA LEU A 122 -2.16 -18.79 5.76
C LEU A 122 -3.06 -18.22 4.66
N GLY A 123 -4.01 -18.97 4.10
CA GLY A 123 -4.68 -18.58 2.87
C GLY A 123 -3.76 -18.76 1.66
N LEU A 124 -4.31 -19.23 0.56
CA LEU A 124 -3.48 -19.63 -0.58
C LEU A 124 -2.92 -18.43 -1.37
N LEU A 125 -3.66 -17.32 -1.42
CA LEU A 125 -3.16 -16.05 -1.94
C LEU A 125 -1.96 -15.53 -1.15
N THR A 126 -2.01 -15.65 0.17
CA THR A 126 -0.88 -15.30 1.05
C THR A 126 0.31 -16.23 0.82
N ASN A 127 0.10 -17.52 0.56
CA ASN A 127 1.20 -18.42 0.22
C ASN A 127 1.89 -17.99 -1.08
N TYR A 128 1.13 -17.65 -2.11
CA TYR A 128 1.70 -17.11 -3.35
C TYR A 128 2.50 -15.84 -3.08
N SER A 129 1.90 -14.88 -2.36
CA SER A 129 2.54 -13.60 -2.10
C SER A 129 3.83 -13.74 -1.29
N LEU A 130 3.90 -14.66 -0.34
CA LEU A 130 5.08 -14.88 0.51
C LEU A 130 6.15 -15.78 -0.10
N PHE A 131 5.77 -16.83 -0.83
CA PHE A 131 6.72 -17.84 -1.30
C PHE A 131 7.09 -17.71 -2.78
N SER A 132 6.29 -16.98 -3.57
CA SER A 132 6.52 -16.80 -5.01
C SER A 132 6.86 -15.35 -5.38
N ALA A 133 6.22 -14.37 -4.73
CA ALA A 133 6.38 -12.96 -5.10
C ALA A 133 7.29 -12.16 -4.16
N TYR A 134 7.33 -12.48 -2.87
CA TYR A 134 8.05 -11.67 -1.88
C TYR A 134 9.54 -11.49 -2.22
N GLY A 135 10.01 -10.24 -2.20
CA GLY A 135 11.38 -9.86 -2.56
C GLY A 135 11.63 -9.69 -4.06
N SER A 136 10.63 -9.96 -4.93
CA SER A 136 10.69 -9.60 -6.34
C SER A 136 10.62 -8.09 -6.55
N GLY A 137 11.06 -7.60 -7.71
CA GLY A 137 11.04 -6.17 -8.03
C GLY A 137 9.64 -5.63 -8.31
N LEU A 138 9.51 -4.30 -8.30
CA LEU A 138 8.33 -3.60 -8.85
C LEU A 138 8.36 -3.70 -10.37
N ASP A 139 7.26 -4.17 -10.96
CA ASP A 139 7.11 -4.15 -12.41
C ASP A 139 6.68 -2.77 -12.90
N ARG A 140 7.65 -2.02 -13.41
CA ARG A 140 7.44 -0.69 -14.00
C ARG A 140 7.00 -0.76 -15.47
N LEU A 141 7.04 -1.95 -16.07
CA LEU A 141 6.77 -2.18 -17.49
C LEU A 141 5.36 -2.73 -17.73
N MET A 142 4.66 -3.15 -16.68
CA MET A 142 3.32 -3.74 -16.73
C MET A 142 3.26 -4.99 -17.64
N LEU A 143 4.26 -5.87 -17.51
CA LEU A 143 4.43 -7.09 -18.28
C LEU A 143 4.27 -8.33 -17.39
N PHE A 144 3.22 -9.10 -17.65
CA PHE A 144 3.00 -10.39 -17.01
C PHE A 144 4.19 -11.35 -17.15
N GLY A 145 4.51 -12.02 -16.05
CA GLY A 145 5.48 -13.11 -16.03
C GLY A 145 6.94 -12.67 -16.22
N ASN A 146 7.26 -11.39 -16.02
CA ASN A 146 8.64 -10.89 -16.09
C ASN A 146 9.45 -11.10 -14.79
N GLY A 147 8.85 -11.69 -13.76
CA GLY A 147 9.47 -11.94 -12.46
C GLY A 147 9.50 -10.71 -11.53
N ALA A 148 8.84 -9.63 -11.93
CA ALA A 148 8.48 -8.48 -11.11
C ALA A 148 6.95 -8.38 -11.06
N PHE A 149 6.42 -7.52 -10.19
CA PHE A 149 4.98 -7.38 -10.05
C PHE A 149 4.58 -5.92 -9.81
N TYR A 150 3.48 -5.48 -10.40
CA TYR A 150 2.72 -4.32 -9.91
C TYR A 150 1.54 -4.79 -9.05
N ASN A 151 0.91 -3.88 -8.30
CA ASN A 151 -0.03 -4.25 -7.23
C ASN A 151 -1.23 -5.08 -7.72
N ALA A 152 -1.91 -4.63 -8.77
CA ALA A 152 -3.05 -5.37 -9.31
C ALA A 152 -2.66 -6.73 -9.92
N GLU A 153 -1.47 -6.82 -10.53
CA GLU A 153 -0.92 -8.08 -11.03
C GLU A 153 -0.63 -9.07 -9.90
N LEU A 154 -0.02 -8.63 -8.80
CA LEU A 154 0.27 -9.47 -7.65
C LEU A 154 -1.00 -10.19 -7.16
N VAL A 155 -2.09 -9.44 -7.00
CA VAL A 155 -3.39 -10.01 -6.57
C VAL A 155 -4.00 -10.90 -7.64
N PHE A 156 -3.94 -10.48 -8.91
CA PHE A 156 -4.47 -11.25 -10.03
C PHE A 156 -3.78 -12.62 -10.15
N GLU A 157 -2.45 -12.65 -10.13
CA GLU A 157 -1.68 -13.89 -10.27
C GLU A 157 -1.84 -14.78 -9.04
N ALA A 158 -1.85 -14.20 -7.84
CA ALA A 158 -2.12 -14.94 -6.60
C ALA A 158 -3.50 -15.62 -6.66
N ALA A 159 -4.54 -14.91 -7.09
CA ALA A 159 -5.87 -15.48 -7.25
C ALA A 159 -5.92 -16.53 -8.37
N LEU A 160 -5.26 -16.27 -9.50
CA LEU A 160 -5.21 -17.18 -10.63
C LEU A 160 -4.52 -18.50 -10.28
N SER A 161 -3.47 -18.46 -9.45
CA SER A 161 -2.76 -19.66 -8.96
C SER A 161 -3.69 -20.63 -8.22
N GLU A 162 -4.81 -20.12 -7.71
CA GLU A 162 -5.86 -20.84 -6.99
C GLU A 162 -7.11 -21.11 -7.84
N GLY A 163 -7.03 -20.89 -9.15
CA GLY A 163 -8.17 -21.06 -10.07
C GLY A 163 -9.22 -19.95 -9.97
N HIS A 164 -8.89 -18.84 -9.30
CA HIS A 164 -9.77 -17.67 -9.22
C HIS A 164 -9.43 -16.64 -10.29
N VAL A 165 -10.20 -16.63 -11.38
CA VAL A 165 -10.07 -15.60 -12.43
C VAL A 165 -10.75 -14.30 -11.96
N LEU A 166 -9.96 -13.30 -11.57
CA LEU A 166 -10.43 -11.97 -11.15
C LEU A 166 -10.52 -11.00 -12.34
N GLY A 167 -11.36 -11.35 -13.30
CA GLY A 167 -11.57 -10.55 -14.51
C GLY A 167 -10.62 -10.93 -15.64
N THR A 168 -10.72 -10.22 -16.76
CA THR A 168 -9.91 -10.48 -17.97
C THR A 168 -8.99 -9.28 -18.18
N PRO A 169 -7.66 -9.49 -18.29
CA PRO A 169 -6.74 -8.43 -18.68
C PRO A 169 -7.20 -7.74 -19.96
N ARG A 170 -7.06 -6.42 -19.99
CA ARG A 170 -7.48 -5.57 -21.12
C ARG A 170 -6.26 -4.95 -21.78
N LYS A 171 -6.41 -4.54 -23.04
CA LYS A 171 -5.35 -3.81 -23.75
C LYS A 171 -5.11 -2.45 -23.10
N LEU A 172 -3.85 -2.02 -23.04
CA LEU A 172 -3.46 -0.70 -22.52
C LEU A 172 -4.13 0.45 -23.30
N ALA A 173 -4.32 0.32 -24.62
CA ALA A 173 -5.10 1.25 -25.44
C ALA A 173 -6.55 1.43 -24.97
N GLY A 174 -7.08 0.46 -24.23
CA GLY A 174 -8.40 0.56 -23.63
C GLY A 174 -8.43 1.44 -22.37
N LEU A 175 -7.29 1.74 -21.76
CA LEU A 175 -7.18 2.56 -20.55
C LEU A 175 -6.70 3.98 -20.86
N THR A 176 -5.78 4.12 -21.81
CA THR A 176 -5.14 5.42 -22.08
C THR A 176 -4.81 5.59 -23.56
N THR A 177 -4.65 6.83 -24.00
CA THR A 177 -4.11 7.17 -25.33
C THR A 177 -2.64 7.54 -25.20
N MET A 178 -1.92 7.64 -26.33
CA MET A 178 -0.50 8.01 -26.33
C MET A 178 -0.26 9.32 -25.57
N GLU A 179 -1.15 10.30 -25.72
CA GLU A 179 -1.08 11.62 -25.08
C GLU A 179 -1.50 11.60 -23.60
N GLY A 180 -2.07 10.48 -23.14
CA GLY A 180 -2.55 10.32 -21.78
C GLY A 180 -1.41 10.22 -20.76
N PRO A 181 -1.62 10.68 -19.50
CA PRO A 181 -0.57 10.66 -18.47
C PRO A 181 0.03 9.27 -18.22
N LEU A 182 -0.79 8.22 -18.20
CA LEU A 182 -0.33 6.84 -18.01
C LEU A 182 0.61 6.39 -19.15
N ALA A 183 0.23 6.62 -20.41
CA ALA A 183 1.09 6.30 -21.55
C ALA A 183 2.40 7.08 -21.51
N GLN A 184 2.35 8.38 -21.19
CA GLN A 184 3.53 9.22 -21.07
C GLN A 184 4.49 8.73 -19.97
N ALA A 185 3.96 8.24 -18.84
CA ALA A 185 4.78 7.65 -17.78
C ALA A 185 5.46 6.34 -18.22
N LEU A 186 4.72 5.43 -18.87
CA LEU A 186 5.28 4.17 -19.39
C LEU A 186 6.28 4.41 -20.53
N LEU A 187 6.09 5.46 -21.32
CA LEU A 187 6.99 5.84 -22.40
C LEU A 187 8.20 6.66 -21.93
N ALA A 188 8.29 7.07 -20.67
CA ALA A 188 9.40 7.89 -20.18
C ALA A 188 10.76 7.17 -20.31
N GLU A 189 10.76 5.85 -20.15
CA GLU A 189 11.93 4.97 -20.28
C GLU A 189 11.72 3.90 -21.35
N TRP A 190 11.03 4.25 -22.45
CA TRP A 190 10.58 3.30 -23.46
C TRP A 190 11.70 2.44 -24.06
N GLN A 191 12.94 2.94 -24.11
CA GLN A 191 14.09 2.18 -24.61
C GLN A 191 14.46 0.98 -23.74
N ALA A 192 14.09 1.00 -22.45
CA ALA A 192 14.29 -0.13 -21.54
C ALA A 192 13.21 -1.21 -21.70
N HIS A 193 12.12 -0.92 -22.42
CA HIS A 193 11.00 -1.84 -22.56
C HIS A 193 11.32 -2.98 -23.55
N PRO A 194 11.16 -4.26 -23.17
CA PRO A 194 11.49 -5.42 -24.02
C PRO A 194 10.80 -5.44 -25.39
N TYR A 195 9.59 -4.89 -25.49
CA TYR A 195 8.86 -4.79 -26.76
C TYR A 195 9.29 -3.63 -27.64
N CYS A 196 10.12 -2.72 -27.15
CA CYS A 196 10.51 -1.51 -27.88
C CYS A 196 11.95 -1.54 -28.40
N VAL A 197 12.59 -2.71 -28.37
CA VAL A 197 13.97 -2.91 -28.84
C VAL A 197 14.17 -2.50 -30.31
N ALA A 198 13.14 -2.67 -31.14
CA ALA A 198 13.19 -2.30 -32.56
C ALA A 198 12.63 -0.90 -32.87
N ALA A 199 12.02 -0.24 -31.88
CA ALA A 199 11.42 1.07 -32.07
C ALA A 199 12.49 2.16 -32.16
N LEU A 200 12.33 3.09 -33.09
CA LEU A 200 13.22 4.24 -33.28
C LEU A 200 12.69 5.51 -32.60
N SER A 201 11.47 5.45 -32.07
CA SER A 201 10.83 6.56 -31.36
C SER A 201 9.82 6.06 -30.33
N ALA A 202 9.46 6.93 -29.37
CA ALA A 202 8.40 6.64 -28.41
C ALA A 202 7.05 6.35 -29.08
N GLY A 203 6.77 6.97 -30.24
CA GLY A 203 5.55 6.70 -31.01
C GLY A 203 5.54 5.30 -31.63
N GLU A 204 6.67 4.86 -32.16
CA GLU A 204 6.78 3.46 -32.65
C GLU A 204 6.70 2.46 -31.51
N CYS A 205 7.30 2.75 -30.35
CA CYS A 205 7.16 1.91 -29.15
C CYS A 205 5.69 1.86 -28.68
N TRP A 206 4.97 2.99 -28.73
CA TRP A 206 3.56 3.04 -28.34
C TRP A 206 2.69 2.08 -29.16
N GLU A 207 2.96 1.88 -30.45
CA GLU A 207 2.21 0.93 -31.26
C GLU A 207 2.32 -0.53 -30.76
N GLU A 208 3.39 -0.87 -30.04
CA GLU A 208 3.52 -2.14 -29.35
C GLU A 208 2.89 -2.09 -27.94
N LEU A 209 3.21 -1.04 -27.16
CA LEU A 209 2.73 -0.93 -25.77
C LEU A 209 1.21 -0.88 -25.68
N ARG A 210 0.55 -0.21 -26.62
CA ARG A 210 -0.91 -0.08 -26.63
C ARG A 210 -1.64 -1.43 -26.67
N GLU A 211 -0.97 -2.47 -27.17
CA GLU A 211 -1.53 -3.81 -27.33
C GLU A 211 -1.25 -4.74 -26.14
N ILE A 212 -0.39 -4.35 -25.20
CA ILE A 212 -0.09 -5.19 -24.03
C ILE A 212 -1.33 -5.35 -23.16
N ALA A 213 -1.46 -6.54 -22.59
CA ALA A 213 -2.51 -6.86 -21.65
C ALA A 213 -2.12 -6.36 -20.26
N VAL A 214 -3.02 -5.65 -19.60
CA VAL A 214 -2.86 -5.16 -18.23
C VAL A 214 -4.07 -5.53 -17.39
N ILE A 215 -3.85 -5.76 -16.10
CA ILE A 215 -4.90 -5.87 -15.10
C ILE A 215 -4.89 -4.60 -14.25
N THR A 216 -6.05 -4.18 -13.76
CA THR A 216 -6.19 -2.97 -12.93
C THR A 216 -7.09 -3.27 -11.73
N PRO A 217 -7.05 -2.44 -10.66
CA PRO A 217 -8.00 -2.56 -9.56
C PRO A 217 -9.46 -2.59 -10.05
N GLY A 218 -9.83 -1.71 -10.97
CA GLY A 218 -11.15 -1.73 -11.61
C GLY A 218 -11.48 -3.05 -12.33
N THR A 219 -10.48 -3.68 -12.96
CA THR A 219 -10.67 -5.00 -13.62
C THR A 219 -10.92 -6.11 -12.60
N LEU A 220 -10.20 -6.09 -11.46
CA LEU A 220 -10.42 -7.04 -10.36
C LEU A 220 -11.83 -6.90 -9.80
N LEU A 221 -12.29 -5.67 -9.54
CA LEU A 221 -13.61 -5.38 -8.99
C LEU A 221 -14.74 -5.75 -9.97
N ALA A 222 -14.56 -5.44 -11.25
CA ALA A 222 -15.53 -5.77 -12.30
C ALA A 222 -15.68 -7.29 -12.55
N SER A 223 -14.84 -8.13 -11.94
CA SER A 223 -14.94 -9.60 -12.05
C SER A 223 -16.23 -10.18 -11.46
N GLY A 224 -16.90 -9.47 -10.55
CA GLY A 224 -18.06 -9.96 -9.81
C GLY A 224 -17.72 -11.07 -8.81
N ARG A 225 -16.43 -11.32 -8.55
CA ARG A 225 -15.96 -12.34 -7.58
C ARG A 225 -15.53 -11.77 -6.25
N LEU A 226 -15.42 -10.44 -6.14
CA LEU A 226 -15.03 -9.73 -4.95
C LEU A 226 -16.27 -9.21 -4.23
N GLU A 227 -16.43 -9.62 -2.97
CA GLU A 227 -17.45 -9.10 -2.06
C GLU A 227 -16.78 -8.16 -1.07
N GLN A 228 -17.28 -6.93 -0.93
CA GLN A 228 -16.74 -5.99 0.04
C GLN A 228 -17.09 -6.44 1.46
N VAL A 229 -16.07 -6.62 2.29
CA VAL A 229 -16.19 -7.04 3.69
C VAL A 229 -15.85 -5.92 4.67
N TYR A 230 -15.19 -4.86 4.21
CA TYR A 230 -14.90 -3.65 4.99
C TYR A 230 -14.93 -2.38 4.14
N PRO A 231 -15.59 -1.29 4.60
CA PRO A 231 -15.69 -0.01 3.92
C PRO A 231 -14.67 1.05 4.34
#